data_AF-A0A3M0W6R8-F1
#
_entry.id   AF-A0A3M0W6R8-F1
#
_cell.length_a   1.000
_cell.length_b   1.000
_cell.length_c   1.000
_cell.angle_alpha   90.00
_cell.angle_beta   90.00
_cell.angle_gamma   90.00
#
_symmetry.space_group_name_H-M   'P 1'
#
loop_
_entity.id
_entity.type
_entity.pdbx_description
1 polymer ?
#
loop_
_entity_poly.entity_id
_entity_poly.type
_entity_poly.pdbx_seq_one_letter_code
_entity_poly.pdbx_strand_id
1 'polypeptide(L)'
;MKFGQGYQSALDNAEFPQEWVESAISYKQLKKCIKRVRKELLSLGLDQQTMQKLWEHVATGSESQGDGSASPPLLSYKVEGDEDVTFIPKLTIALNPQDGSPVDAWLSPETREHLRHLVKKKRAMSISPPRNAIGKPQFQSLQKIAIDDDLDASSEDAGDSEDPIETVEVPLTAGSEFLGILRKELEALEKLQDREEKLLHSEITQLGHDLRELKLSHKRRSKEEVETWRKVFEIYSDAEVFVSSHESDAGARDVEQAQKHFDWFLAQLAEQRKRGEINLDNDTRATVDRFIRINTNLLRLLRFQAMNRTALSKIMKKFDKQTALHMRAALPTALERASAAALSDELARATSMTISHELVHLIPQLNDYLCPVCYGITYKPVRLACNHVYCIRCMIVMQREKQNECPLCRAPVVLAANSDAVDYDLKHFLERNFKAEVKQKQKENEQASAIDRFGEAYTKSDTKCKVM
;
A
#
# COMPACT_ATOMS: atom_id res chain seq x y z
N MET A 1 -19.81 16.98 -16.04
CA MET A 1 -20.62 16.86 -14.81
C MET A 1 -19.87 17.40 -13.60
N LYS A 2 -20.56 17.92 -12.56
CA LYS A 2 -19.92 18.37 -11.31
C LYS A 2 -19.38 17.14 -10.56
N PHE A 3 -18.07 17.10 -10.24
CA PHE A 3 -17.39 15.94 -9.64
C PHE A 3 -18.17 15.27 -8.48
N GLY A 4 -18.73 16.05 -7.55
CA GLY A 4 -19.46 15.49 -6.39
C GLY A 4 -20.79 14.79 -6.72
N GLN A 5 -21.38 15.04 -7.90
CA GLN A 5 -22.51 14.23 -8.39
C GLN A 5 -22.00 12.94 -9.02
N GLY A 6 -20.95 13.03 -9.86
CA GLY A 6 -20.34 11.85 -10.47
C GLY A 6 -19.75 10.88 -9.45
N TYR A 7 -19.15 11.37 -8.36
CA TYR A 7 -18.62 10.53 -7.28
C TYR A 7 -19.73 9.76 -6.56
N GLN A 8 -20.85 10.42 -6.21
CA GLN A 8 -21.97 9.73 -5.59
C GLN A 8 -22.59 8.71 -6.54
N SER A 9 -22.84 9.10 -7.79
CA SER A 9 -23.37 8.16 -8.79
C SER A 9 -22.42 6.99 -9.03
N ALA A 10 -21.11 7.19 -8.94
CA ALA A 10 -20.14 6.10 -9.03
C ALA A 10 -20.17 5.18 -7.82
N LEU A 11 -20.42 5.69 -6.60
CA LEU A 11 -20.63 4.84 -5.42
C LEU A 11 -21.95 4.06 -5.50
N ASP A 12 -23.01 4.71 -5.97
CA ASP A 12 -24.35 4.12 -6.07
C ASP A 12 -24.46 3.08 -7.20
N ASN A 13 -23.72 3.30 -8.31
CA ASN A 13 -23.74 2.42 -9.48
C ASN A 13 -22.68 1.32 -9.43
N ALA A 14 -21.63 1.49 -8.63
CA ALA A 14 -20.63 0.45 -8.44
C ALA A 14 -21.19 -0.61 -7.48
N GLU A 15 -20.82 -1.87 -7.69
CA GLU A 15 -21.23 -3.00 -6.86
C GLU A 15 -20.56 -2.99 -5.47
N PHE A 16 -20.51 -1.86 -4.78
CA PHE A 16 -19.96 -1.79 -3.43
C PHE A 16 -20.99 -2.24 -2.39
N PRO A 17 -20.57 -3.01 -1.36
CA PRO A 17 -21.43 -3.27 -0.20
C PRO A 17 -21.91 -1.96 0.43
N GLN A 18 -23.14 -1.97 0.96
CA GLN A 18 -23.72 -0.77 1.57
C GLN A 18 -22.84 -0.21 2.71
N GLU A 19 -22.25 -1.09 3.52
CA GLU A 19 -21.31 -0.71 4.59
C GLU A 19 -20.10 0.10 4.08
N TRP A 20 -19.60 -0.21 2.87
CA TRP A 20 -18.49 0.54 2.26
C TRP A 20 -18.96 1.92 1.81
N VAL A 21 -20.16 2.02 1.24
CA VAL A 21 -20.73 3.30 0.81
C VAL A 21 -20.96 4.21 2.03
N GLU A 22 -21.37 3.65 3.16
CA GLU A 22 -21.55 4.36 4.43
C GLU A 22 -20.23 4.85 5.05
N SER A 23 -19.12 4.12 4.84
CA SER A 23 -17.79 4.53 5.27
C SER A 23 -17.06 5.45 4.27
N ALA A 24 -17.65 5.71 3.10
CA ALA A 24 -17.02 6.53 2.06
C ALA A 24 -16.96 8.02 2.44
N ILE A 25 -16.07 8.77 1.78
CA ILE A 25 -15.91 10.20 2.04
C ILE A 25 -17.19 10.97 1.69
N SER A 26 -17.76 11.70 2.65
CA SER A 26 -18.98 12.48 2.43
C SER A 26 -18.69 13.80 1.72
N TYR A 27 -18.27 13.72 0.45
CA TYR A 27 -17.80 14.87 -0.34
C TYR A 27 -18.79 16.04 -0.35
N LYS A 28 -20.10 15.77 -0.36
CA LYS A 28 -21.15 16.81 -0.31
C LYS A 28 -21.22 17.50 1.06
N GLN A 29 -21.11 16.76 2.15
CA GLN A 29 -21.14 17.28 3.53
C GLN A 29 -19.89 18.12 3.80
N LEU A 30 -18.70 17.57 3.53
CA LEU A 30 -17.44 18.29 3.66
C LEU A 30 -17.44 19.59 2.85
N LYS A 31 -17.99 19.57 1.62
CA LYS A 31 -18.14 20.79 0.80
C LYS A 31 -19.07 21.83 1.43
N LYS A 32 -20.10 21.42 2.17
CA LYS A 32 -20.96 22.36 2.93
C LYS A 32 -20.19 22.95 4.10
N CYS A 33 -19.41 22.15 4.84
CA CYS A 33 -18.57 22.63 5.93
C CYS A 33 -17.54 23.65 5.43
N ILE A 34 -16.85 23.40 4.30
CA ILE A 34 -15.90 24.38 3.71
C ILE A 34 -16.57 25.74 3.46
N LYS A 35 -17.82 25.75 2.97
CA LYS A 35 -18.56 27.02 2.79
C LYS A 35 -18.84 27.74 4.11
N ARG A 36 -19.06 27.01 5.20
CA ARG A 36 -19.22 27.59 6.55
C ARG A 36 -17.90 28.14 7.05
N VAL A 37 -16.79 27.42 6.90
CA VAL A 37 -15.44 27.93 7.23
C VAL A 37 -15.16 29.22 6.49
N ARG A 38 -15.44 29.28 5.19
CA ARG A 38 -15.28 30.51 4.41
C ARG A 38 -16.13 31.67 4.96
N LYS A 39 -17.37 31.40 5.37
CA LYS A 39 -18.25 32.43 5.96
C LYS A 39 -17.73 32.89 7.33
N GLU A 40 -17.24 31.97 8.14
CA GLU A 40 -16.60 32.26 9.44
C GLU A 40 -15.38 33.17 9.24
N LEU A 41 -14.47 32.80 8.34
CA LEU A 41 -13.30 33.62 7.98
C LEU A 41 -13.71 35.01 7.46
N LEU A 42 -14.70 35.09 6.58
CA LEU A 42 -15.24 36.38 6.10
C LEU A 42 -15.84 37.23 7.23
N SER A 43 -16.55 36.61 8.18
CA SER A 43 -17.11 37.33 9.34
C SER A 43 -16.04 37.89 10.27
N LEU A 44 -14.85 37.29 10.25
CA LEU A 44 -13.67 37.77 10.97
C LEU A 44 -12.85 38.79 10.17
N GLY A 45 -13.29 39.18 8.97
CA GLY A 45 -12.55 40.08 8.09
C GLY A 45 -11.27 39.44 7.50
N LEU A 46 -11.20 38.11 7.48
CA LEU A 46 -10.11 37.31 6.94
C LEU A 46 -10.55 36.66 5.63
N ASP A 47 -10.70 37.45 4.57
CA ASP A 47 -11.05 36.92 3.27
C ASP A 47 -9.87 36.16 2.63
N GLN A 48 -10.12 35.48 1.50
CA GLN A 48 -9.11 34.65 0.85
C GLN A 48 -7.84 35.44 0.47
N GLN A 49 -8.00 36.68 0.00
CA GLN A 49 -6.87 37.52 -0.42
C GLN A 49 -6.06 38.02 0.79
N THR A 50 -6.75 38.42 1.86
CA THR A 50 -6.14 38.82 3.12
C THR A 50 -5.33 37.66 3.71
N MET A 51 -5.92 36.45 3.73
CA MET A 51 -5.22 35.24 4.19
C MET A 51 -3.97 34.93 3.35
N GLN A 52 -4.02 35.08 2.02
CA GLN A 52 -2.85 34.86 1.16
C GLN A 52 -1.73 35.87 1.45
N LYS A 53 -2.06 37.15 1.60
CA LYS A 53 -1.08 38.19 1.97
C LYS A 53 -0.45 37.93 3.34
N LEU A 54 -1.23 37.44 4.30
CA LEU A 54 -0.71 37.03 5.61
C LEU A 54 0.34 35.93 5.48
N TRP A 55 0.09 34.92 4.64
CA TRP A 55 1.07 33.85 4.39
C TRP A 55 2.32 34.34 3.65
N GLU A 56 2.17 35.24 2.68
CA GLU A 56 3.31 35.86 1.97
C GLU A 56 4.21 36.62 2.94
N HIS A 57 3.63 37.41 3.85
CA HIS A 57 4.39 38.16 4.86
C HIS A 57 5.09 37.24 5.88
N VAL A 58 4.41 36.19 6.35
CA VAL A 58 5.00 35.19 7.25
C VAL A 58 6.16 34.46 6.56
N ALA A 59 6.07 34.17 5.26
CA ALA A 59 7.15 33.53 4.50
C ALA A 59 8.35 34.47 4.26
N THR A 60 8.11 35.76 3.99
CA THR A 60 9.19 36.74 3.76
C THR A 60 9.89 37.19 5.05
N GLY A 61 9.20 37.18 6.20
CA GLY A 61 9.78 37.57 7.49
C GLY A 61 10.80 36.57 8.04
N SER A 62 10.80 35.32 7.56
CA SER A 62 11.78 34.29 7.95
C SER A 62 13.16 34.46 7.29
N GLU A 63 13.34 35.36 6.32
CA GLU A 63 14.64 35.57 5.66
C GLU A 63 15.47 36.73 6.27
N SER A 64 14.90 37.54 7.17
CA SER A 64 15.54 38.79 7.63
C SER A 64 15.98 38.87 9.09
N GLN A 65 15.89 37.78 9.87
CA GLN A 65 16.51 37.73 11.20
C GLN A 65 17.22 36.39 11.41
N GLY A 66 18.55 36.43 11.31
CA GLY A 66 19.42 35.36 11.77
C GLY A 66 19.49 35.39 13.28
N ASP A 67 18.48 34.84 13.96
CA ASP A 67 18.66 34.27 15.29
C ASP A 67 17.55 33.25 15.58
N GLY A 68 17.88 32.20 16.33
CA GLY A 68 17.16 30.91 16.39
C GLY A 68 15.75 30.88 17.01
N SER A 69 14.96 31.95 16.95
CA SER A 69 13.55 31.94 17.36
C SER A 69 12.64 31.81 16.13
N ALA A 70 12.11 30.60 15.90
CA ALA A 70 11.18 30.36 14.80
C ALA A 70 9.87 31.14 15.05
N SER A 71 9.48 32.00 14.10
CA SER A 71 8.18 32.67 14.10
C SER A 71 7.06 31.62 14.22
N PRO A 72 6.07 31.80 15.12
CA PRO A 72 5.03 30.80 15.33
C PRO A 72 4.22 30.59 14.05
N PRO A 73 3.84 29.33 13.71
CA PRO A 73 3.07 29.05 12.51
C PRO A 73 1.71 29.77 12.56
N LEU A 74 1.34 30.44 11.45
CA LEU A 74 0.08 31.20 11.32
C LEU A 74 -1.15 30.35 11.68
N LEU A 75 -1.09 29.05 11.43
CA LEU A 75 -2.08 28.07 11.85
C LEU A 75 -1.41 27.00 12.71
N SER A 76 -1.86 26.86 13.95
CA SER A 76 -1.41 25.81 14.86
C SER A 76 -2.54 24.84 15.18
N TYR A 77 -2.20 23.55 15.30
CA TYR A 77 -3.11 22.51 15.77
C TYR A 77 -2.65 22.09 17.15
N LYS A 78 -3.50 22.24 18.16
CA LYS A 78 -3.24 21.69 19.49
C LYS A 78 -3.91 20.33 19.61
N VAL A 79 -3.12 19.34 19.99
CA VAL A 79 -3.52 17.96 20.31
C VAL A 79 -3.42 17.85 21.82
N GLU A 80 -4.56 17.89 22.52
CA GLU A 80 -4.63 17.55 23.95
C GLU A 80 -5.00 16.06 24.05
N GLY A 81 -4.17 15.24 24.72
CA GLY A 81 -4.44 13.82 25.00
C GLY A 81 -5.24 13.65 26.30
N ASP A 82 -5.96 12.56 26.58
CA ASP A 82 -5.81 11.15 26.20
C ASP A 82 -7.16 10.55 25.71
N GLU A 83 -7.08 9.54 24.82
CA GLU A 83 -8.15 8.79 24.13
C GLU A 83 -9.21 9.53 23.28
N ASP A 84 -9.46 10.84 23.46
CA ASP A 84 -10.38 11.63 22.63
C ASP A 84 -9.69 12.89 22.09
N VAL A 85 -8.85 12.71 21.06
CA VAL A 85 -8.02 13.80 20.52
C VAL A 85 -8.86 14.81 19.72
N THR A 86 -9.27 15.91 20.34
CA THR A 86 -9.90 17.03 19.63
C THR A 86 -8.84 17.95 19.02
N PHE A 87 -8.66 17.85 17.70
CA PHE A 87 -7.81 18.80 16.96
C PHE A 87 -8.57 20.11 16.81
N ILE A 88 -8.20 21.11 17.59
CA ILE A 88 -8.76 22.45 17.47
C ILE A 88 -7.80 23.30 16.63
N PRO A 89 -8.11 23.58 15.35
CA PRO A 89 -7.33 24.52 14.54
C PRO A 89 -7.45 25.91 15.16
N LYS A 90 -6.31 26.48 15.55
CA LYS A 90 -6.21 27.84 16.07
C LYS A 90 -5.39 28.67 15.10
N LEU A 91 -5.99 29.73 14.59
CA LEU A 91 -5.26 30.75 13.85
C LEU A 91 -4.53 31.63 14.86
N THR A 92 -3.21 31.70 14.76
CA THR A 92 -2.38 32.51 15.67
C THR A 92 -1.92 33.75 14.92
N ILE A 93 -2.36 34.93 15.36
CA ILE A 93 -1.95 36.21 14.78
C ILE A 93 -1.13 36.96 15.82
N ALA A 94 0.14 37.28 15.50
CA ALA A 94 0.98 38.14 16.32
C ALA A 94 0.52 39.60 16.20
N LEU A 95 0.32 40.29 17.33
CA LEU A 95 -0.03 41.72 17.38
C LEU A 95 1.04 42.52 18.14
N ASN A 96 1.28 43.75 17.66
CA ASN A 96 2.05 44.78 18.34
C ASN A 96 1.34 45.20 19.64
N PRO A 97 2.02 45.21 20.80
CA PRO A 97 1.40 45.46 22.10
C PRO A 97 0.94 46.90 22.32
N GLN A 98 1.49 47.87 21.57
CA GLN A 98 1.21 49.30 21.76
C GLN A 98 -0.07 49.77 21.04
N ASP A 99 -0.36 49.22 19.86
CA ASP A 99 -1.49 49.64 19.04
C ASP A 99 -2.42 48.49 18.64
N GLY A 100 -2.11 47.24 18.98
CA GLY A 100 -2.88 46.07 18.58
C GLY A 100 -2.97 45.87 17.07
N SER A 101 -2.08 46.49 16.29
CA SER A 101 -1.88 46.14 14.89
C SER A 101 -1.24 44.77 14.80
N PRO A 102 -1.62 43.90 13.87
CA PRO A 102 -0.89 42.68 13.63
C PRO A 102 0.52 42.99 13.14
N VAL A 103 1.52 42.30 13.70
CA VAL A 103 2.93 42.45 13.33
C VAL A 103 3.04 42.09 11.85
N ASP A 104 3.52 43.04 11.04
CA ASP A 104 3.77 42.91 9.60
C ASP A 104 2.58 42.47 8.72
N ALA A 105 1.34 42.71 9.14
CA ALA A 105 0.15 42.40 8.34
C ALA A 105 -0.73 43.63 8.04
N TRP A 106 -0.91 43.93 6.76
CA TRP A 106 -1.89 44.92 6.30
C TRP A 106 -3.31 44.35 6.37
N LEU A 107 -3.90 44.34 7.58
CA LEU A 107 -5.31 44.03 7.79
C LEU A 107 -6.19 45.25 7.57
N SER A 108 -7.45 45.02 7.16
CA SER A 108 -8.43 46.11 7.04
C SER A 108 -8.68 46.79 8.41
N PRO A 109 -9.05 48.08 8.44
CA PRO A 109 -9.35 48.78 9.70
C PRO A 109 -10.41 48.07 10.54
N GLU A 110 -11.41 47.47 9.88
CA GLU A 110 -12.49 46.69 10.52
C GLU A 110 -11.95 45.38 11.13
N THR A 111 -11.10 44.66 10.41
CA THR A 111 -10.46 43.41 10.89
C THR A 111 -9.56 43.70 12.11
N ARG A 112 -8.79 44.80 12.06
CA ARG A 112 -7.91 45.22 13.16
C ARG A 112 -8.71 45.57 14.41
N GLU A 113 -9.83 46.29 14.26
CA GLU A 113 -10.69 46.63 15.40
C GLU A 113 -11.37 45.39 15.99
N HIS A 114 -11.75 44.43 15.15
CA HIS A 114 -12.33 43.17 15.61
C HIS A 114 -11.34 42.30 16.39
N LEU A 115 -10.09 42.18 15.91
CA LEU A 115 -9.02 41.47 16.63
C LEU A 115 -8.68 42.16 17.96
N ARG A 116 -8.61 43.50 17.99
CA ARG A 116 -8.44 44.27 19.23
C ARG A 116 -9.58 44.02 20.23
N HIS A 117 -10.82 43.94 19.77
CA HIS A 117 -11.96 43.60 20.62
C HIS A 117 -11.85 42.18 21.20
N LEU A 118 -11.38 41.21 20.42
CA LEU A 118 -11.14 39.84 20.90
C LEU A 118 -10.03 39.78 21.96
N VAL A 119 -8.96 40.56 21.80
CA VAL A 119 -7.88 40.71 22.79
C VAL A 119 -8.40 41.31 24.09
N LYS A 120 -9.14 42.43 24.00
CA LYS A 120 -9.74 43.10 25.17
C LYS A 120 -10.69 42.16 25.91
N LYS A 121 -11.49 41.37 25.18
CA LYS A 121 -12.39 40.37 25.76
C LYS A 121 -11.64 39.23 26.45
N LYS A 122 -10.55 38.71 25.85
CA LYS A 122 -9.68 37.71 26.50
C LYS A 122 -9.03 38.26 27.77
N ARG A 123 -8.44 39.47 27.72
CA ARG A 123 -7.85 40.13 28.89
C ARG A 123 -8.88 40.35 30.01
N ALA A 124 -10.12 40.70 29.67
CA ALA A 124 -11.21 40.84 30.64
C ALA A 124 -11.64 39.51 31.28
N MET A 125 -11.50 38.37 30.58
CA MET A 125 -11.79 37.04 31.12
C MET A 125 -10.63 36.47 31.96
N SER A 126 -9.39 36.88 31.71
CA SER A 126 -8.20 36.48 32.49
C SER A 126 -8.06 37.23 33.82
N ILE A 127 -8.80 38.33 34.01
CA ILE A 127 -8.80 39.14 35.24
C ILE A 127 -10.07 38.82 36.03
N SER A 128 -10.10 37.67 36.70
CA SER A 128 -11.10 37.35 37.73
C SER A 128 -10.57 36.29 38.71
N PRO A 129 -10.13 36.68 39.91
CA PRO A 129 -10.13 35.77 41.06
C PRO A 129 -11.22 36.20 42.06
N PRO A 130 -12.09 35.31 42.57
CA PRO A 130 -12.77 35.60 43.81
C PRO A 130 -11.79 35.40 44.96
N ARG A 131 -11.63 36.45 45.78
CA ARG A 131 -11.00 36.39 47.10
C ARG A 131 -11.86 35.58 48.08
N ASN A 132 -11.17 34.91 49.00
CA ASN A 132 -11.62 34.32 50.27
C ASN A 132 -12.26 32.91 50.25
N ALA A 133 -11.47 31.90 50.61
CA ALA A 133 -11.75 31.05 51.79
C ALA A 133 -10.49 30.26 52.19
N ILE A 134 -10.22 30.29 53.49
CA ILE A 134 -9.10 29.64 54.18
C ILE A 134 -9.36 28.13 54.24
N GLY A 135 -8.34 27.33 53.90
CA GLY A 135 -8.36 25.88 54.10
C GLY A 135 -7.18 25.15 53.44
N LYS A 136 -6.03 25.12 54.12
CA LYS A 136 -5.06 24.00 54.00
C LYS A 136 -5.70 22.74 54.62
N PRO A 137 -5.34 21.49 54.27
CA PRO A 137 -3.94 20.98 54.22
C PRO A 137 -3.75 19.93 53.07
N GLN A 138 -2.70 19.14 52.85
CA GLN A 138 -1.44 18.79 53.52
C GLN A 138 -0.61 17.94 52.51
N PHE A 139 0.73 18.14 52.44
CA PHE A 139 1.79 17.12 52.21
C PHE A 139 1.84 16.41 50.82
N GLN A 140 2.97 16.00 50.23
CA GLN A 140 4.37 15.74 50.59
C GLN A 140 5.19 15.88 49.27
N SER A 141 6.35 16.57 49.21
CA SER A 141 7.70 16.07 49.56
C SER A 141 8.15 14.97 48.55
N LEU A 142 9.25 15.06 47.79
CA LEU A 142 10.67 15.15 48.18
C LEU A 142 11.53 15.26 46.88
N GLN A 143 12.52 16.18 46.82
CA GLN A 143 13.99 15.90 46.81
C GLN A 143 14.61 15.62 45.41
N LYS A 144 15.83 16.06 45.03
CA LYS A 144 16.97 16.82 45.63
C LYS A 144 18.06 16.88 44.52
N ILE A 145 18.86 17.93 44.37
CA ILE A 145 20.33 18.05 44.68
C ILE A 145 20.80 19.22 43.78
N ALA A 146 21.14 20.43 44.25
CA ALA A 146 22.30 20.93 45.00
C ALA A 146 23.64 20.89 44.22
N ILE A 147 24.25 22.06 43.98
CA ILE A 147 25.62 22.50 44.40
C ILE A 147 25.76 24.02 44.12
N ASP A 148 26.34 24.71 45.10
CA ASP A 148 26.65 26.14 45.24
C ASP A 148 27.76 26.64 44.28
N ASP A 149 27.79 27.96 43.95
CA ASP A 149 28.79 28.90 44.52
C ASP A 149 28.55 30.37 44.11
N ASP A 150 28.59 31.19 45.16
CA ASP A 150 28.80 32.61 45.43
C ASP A 150 29.30 33.67 44.38
N LEU A 151 28.85 34.92 44.67
CA LEU A 151 29.51 36.26 44.55
C LEU A 151 29.38 37.16 43.30
N ASP A 152 28.57 38.22 43.50
CA ASP A 152 28.90 39.66 43.46
C ASP A 152 29.05 40.47 42.15
N ALA A 153 28.64 41.74 42.28
CA ALA A 153 28.96 42.94 41.49
C ALA A 153 28.32 43.17 40.10
N SER A 154 27.25 43.98 40.12
CA SER A 154 26.99 45.15 39.26
C SER A 154 27.49 45.15 37.80
N SER A 155 26.53 45.12 36.87
CA SER A 155 26.65 45.81 35.58
C SER A 155 25.29 46.37 35.17
N GLU A 156 25.24 47.70 35.07
CA GLU A 156 24.23 48.41 34.28
C GLU A 156 24.28 47.84 32.86
N ASP A 157 23.17 47.31 32.37
CA ASP A 157 23.01 47.06 30.93
C ASP A 157 21.66 47.56 30.45
N ALA A 158 21.72 48.19 29.29
CA ALA A 158 20.67 48.98 28.70
C ALA A 158 19.45 48.11 28.38
N GLY A 159 18.26 48.67 28.61
CA GLY A 159 17.00 48.00 28.34
C GLY A 159 16.85 47.66 26.86
N ASP A 160 17.08 46.40 26.52
CA ASP A 160 16.39 45.76 25.41
C ASP A 160 15.02 45.34 25.92
N SER A 161 14.06 46.26 25.76
CA SER A 161 12.65 45.94 25.91
C SER A 161 12.24 45.23 24.61
N GLU A 162 12.54 43.93 24.51
CA GLU A 162 11.79 43.05 23.62
C GLU A 162 10.35 43.04 24.12
N ASP A 163 9.56 43.99 23.63
CA ASP A 163 8.13 44.06 23.86
C ASP A 163 7.54 42.68 23.55
N PRO A 164 6.96 41.96 24.53
CA PRO A 164 6.49 40.59 24.31
C PRO A 164 5.40 40.59 23.25
N ILE A 165 5.67 39.97 22.10
CA ILE A 165 4.73 39.84 20.99
C ILE A 165 3.43 39.20 21.49
N GLU A 166 2.32 39.93 21.46
CA GLU A 166 1.03 39.43 21.95
C GLU A 166 0.38 38.56 20.86
N THR A 167 0.29 37.26 21.09
CA THR A 167 -0.32 36.33 20.12
C THR A 167 -1.81 36.12 20.41
N VAL A 168 -2.64 36.26 19.36
CA VAL A 168 -4.08 36.04 19.44
C VAL A 168 -4.44 34.73 18.78
N GLU A 169 -4.85 33.76 19.60
CA GLU A 169 -5.49 32.54 19.11
C GLU A 169 -6.97 32.81 18.80
N VAL A 170 -7.35 32.67 17.53
CA VAL A 170 -8.74 32.70 17.06
C VAL A 170 -9.21 31.27 16.78
N PRO A 171 -10.18 30.74 17.55
CA PRO A 171 -10.72 29.39 17.32
C PRO A 171 -11.61 29.39 16.08
N LEU A 172 -11.35 28.49 15.14
CA LEU A 172 -12.19 28.28 13.95
C LEU A 172 -13.17 27.14 14.24
N THR A 173 -14.40 27.47 14.62
CA THR A 173 -15.43 26.51 15.01
C THR A 173 -15.89 25.66 13.82
N ALA A 174 -16.12 26.26 12.65
CA ALA A 174 -16.49 25.51 11.45
C ALA A 174 -15.28 24.75 10.87
N GLY A 175 -14.06 25.24 11.11
CA GLY A 175 -12.82 24.54 10.78
C GLY A 175 -12.66 23.26 11.61
N SER A 176 -12.98 23.35 12.90
CA SER A 176 -13.01 22.21 13.82
C SER A 176 -14.06 21.17 13.40
N GLU A 177 -15.27 21.61 13.01
CA GLU A 177 -16.33 20.72 12.48
C GLU A 177 -15.85 19.96 11.23
N PHE A 178 -15.21 20.66 10.28
CA PHE A 178 -14.68 20.04 9.06
C PHE A 178 -13.64 18.95 9.37
N LEU A 179 -12.68 19.24 10.25
CA LEU A 179 -11.62 18.30 10.63
C LEU A 179 -12.15 17.11 11.44
N GLY A 180 -13.13 17.34 12.31
CA GLY A 180 -13.78 16.28 13.07
C GLY A 180 -14.50 15.28 12.16
N ILE A 181 -15.24 15.79 11.17
CA ILE A 181 -15.88 14.93 10.15
C ILE A 181 -14.82 14.19 9.33
N LEU A 182 -13.79 14.89 8.85
CA LEU A 182 -12.76 14.29 8.02
C LEU A 182 -12.00 13.18 8.74
N ARG A 183 -11.64 13.39 10.01
CA ARG A 183 -11.00 12.37 10.85
C ARG A 183 -11.87 11.14 11.00
N LYS A 184 -13.12 11.32 11.40
CA LYS A 184 -14.06 10.21 11.59
C LYS A 184 -14.23 9.39 10.32
N GLU A 185 -14.30 10.05 9.17
CA GLU A 185 -14.37 9.38 7.86
C GLU A 185 -13.07 8.64 7.52
N LEU A 186 -11.90 9.22 7.80
CA LEU A 186 -10.61 8.55 7.58
C LEU A 186 -10.41 7.34 8.49
N GLU A 187 -10.75 7.45 9.78
CA GLU A 187 -10.70 6.33 10.72
C GLU A 187 -11.67 5.21 10.32
N ALA A 188 -12.86 5.57 9.81
CA ALA A 188 -13.81 4.59 9.29
C ALA A 188 -13.25 3.86 8.05
N LEU A 189 -12.58 4.59 7.14
CA LEU A 189 -11.93 4.00 5.97
C LEU A 189 -10.76 3.09 6.33
N GLU A 190 -9.94 3.46 7.32
CA GLU A 190 -8.82 2.64 7.82
C GLU A 190 -9.34 1.34 8.45
N LYS A 191 -10.34 1.44 9.35
CA LYS A 191 -10.99 0.26 9.94
C LYS A 191 -11.62 -0.65 8.89
N LEU A 192 -12.26 -0.08 7.87
CA LEU A 192 -12.81 -0.84 6.77
C LEU A 192 -11.69 -1.55 6.00
N GLN A 193 -10.63 -0.85 5.62
CA GLN A 193 -9.49 -1.43 4.91
C GLN A 193 -8.88 -2.60 5.69
N ASP A 194 -8.57 -2.40 6.97
CA ASP A 194 -8.00 -3.45 7.84
C ASP A 194 -8.90 -4.68 7.91
N ARG A 195 -10.22 -4.47 8.00
CA ARG A 195 -11.20 -5.56 8.05
C ARG A 195 -11.22 -6.34 6.74
N GLU A 196 -11.33 -5.64 5.61
CA GLU A 196 -11.42 -6.27 4.29
C GLU A 196 -10.11 -6.97 3.90
N GLU A 197 -8.94 -6.40 4.26
CA GLU A 197 -7.64 -7.04 4.07
C GLU A 197 -7.54 -8.35 4.87
N LYS A 198 -7.95 -8.35 6.14
CA LYS A 198 -7.98 -9.57 6.97
C LYS A 198 -8.92 -10.63 6.39
N LEU A 199 -10.09 -10.22 5.88
CA LEU A 199 -11.03 -11.13 5.23
C LEU A 199 -10.40 -11.74 3.97
N LEU A 200 -9.80 -10.92 3.10
CA LEU A 200 -9.10 -11.41 1.90
C LEU A 200 -7.97 -12.38 2.26
N HIS A 201 -7.16 -12.04 3.25
CA HIS A 201 -6.09 -12.92 3.74
C HIS A 201 -6.66 -14.25 4.23
N SER A 202 -7.71 -14.24 5.06
CA SER A 202 -8.33 -15.47 5.55
C SER A 202 -8.91 -16.35 4.43
N GLU A 203 -9.49 -15.75 3.38
CA GLU A 203 -10.01 -16.46 2.22
C GLU A 203 -8.88 -17.12 1.42
N ILE A 204 -7.75 -16.42 1.24
CA ILE A 204 -6.56 -16.95 0.59
C ILE A 204 -5.97 -18.12 1.40
N THR A 205 -5.80 -17.96 2.71
CA THR A 205 -5.26 -19.01 3.58
C THR A 205 -6.15 -20.25 3.58
N GLN A 206 -7.46 -20.08 3.63
CA GLN A 206 -8.40 -21.19 3.59
C GLN A 206 -8.38 -21.89 2.23
N LEU A 207 -8.38 -21.16 1.11
CA LEU A 207 -8.20 -21.77 -0.20
C LEU A 207 -6.86 -22.52 -0.29
N GLY A 208 -5.78 -21.98 0.27
CA GLY A 208 -4.49 -22.65 0.35
C GLY A 208 -4.55 -23.94 1.15
N HIS A 209 -5.29 -23.97 2.25
CA HIS A 209 -5.56 -25.20 3.01
C HIS A 209 -6.28 -26.25 2.17
N ASP A 210 -7.37 -25.86 1.50
CA ASP A 210 -8.16 -26.76 0.64
C ASP A 210 -7.29 -27.36 -0.49
N LEU A 211 -6.40 -26.55 -1.09
CA LEU A 211 -5.45 -26.99 -2.11
C LEU A 211 -4.34 -27.91 -1.55
N ARG A 212 -3.88 -27.69 -0.31
CA ARG A 212 -2.94 -28.59 0.36
C ARG A 212 -3.57 -29.97 0.58
N GLU A 213 -4.81 -30.01 1.07
CA GLU A 213 -5.54 -31.28 1.22
C GLU A 213 -5.74 -31.99 -0.12
N LEU A 214 -6.09 -31.24 -1.16
CA LEU A 214 -6.22 -31.76 -2.52
C LEU A 214 -4.92 -32.40 -3.02
N LYS A 215 -3.77 -31.74 -2.79
CA LYS A 215 -2.45 -32.24 -3.18
C LYS A 215 -2.04 -33.51 -2.41
N LEU A 216 -2.46 -33.64 -1.16
CA LEU A 216 -2.18 -34.81 -0.32
C LEU A 216 -3.07 -36.01 -0.68
N SER A 217 -4.23 -35.77 -1.29
CA SER A 217 -5.15 -36.83 -1.72
C SER A 217 -4.51 -37.78 -2.75
N HIS A 218 -4.66 -39.07 -2.52
CA HIS A 218 -4.19 -40.12 -3.43
C HIS A 218 -5.19 -40.48 -4.53
N LYS A 219 -6.41 -39.93 -4.49
CA LYS A 219 -7.48 -40.22 -5.44
C LYS A 219 -7.08 -39.78 -6.85
N ARG A 220 -7.48 -40.55 -7.86
CA ARG A 220 -7.22 -40.22 -9.27
C ARG A 220 -7.81 -38.84 -9.63
N ARG A 221 -9.07 -38.61 -9.25
CA ARG A 221 -9.78 -37.34 -9.48
C ARG A 221 -8.99 -36.15 -8.93
N SER A 222 -8.53 -36.21 -7.68
CA SER A 222 -7.72 -35.14 -7.08
C SER A 222 -6.44 -34.81 -7.86
N LYS A 223 -5.82 -35.77 -8.53
CA LYS A 223 -4.66 -35.49 -9.41
C LYS A 223 -5.05 -34.75 -10.68
N GLU A 224 -6.20 -35.07 -11.25
CA GLU A 224 -6.75 -34.36 -12.42
C GLU A 224 -7.15 -32.91 -12.02
N GLU A 225 -7.66 -32.72 -10.80
CA GLU A 225 -7.95 -31.39 -10.25
C GLU A 225 -6.66 -30.57 -10.00
N VAL A 226 -5.60 -31.17 -9.45
CA VAL A 226 -4.29 -30.50 -9.29
C VAL A 226 -3.73 -30.05 -10.64
N GLU A 227 -3.87 -30.88 -11.67
CA GLU A 227 -3.44 -30.52 -13.03
C GLU A 227 -4.29 -29.38 -13.62
N THR A 228 -5.57 -29.35 -13.29
CA THR A 228 -6.47 -28.25 -13.66
C THR A 228 -6.04 -26.96 -12.99
N TRP A 229 -5.72 -26.99 -11.70
CA TRP A 229 -5.21 -25.84 -10.96
C TRP A 229 -3.85 -25.36 -11.43
N ARG A 230 -2.96 -26.27 -11.87
CA ARG A 230 -1.70 -25.91 -12.49
C ARG A 230 -1.92 -24.96 -13.68
N LYS A 231 -2.83 -25.32 -14.59
CA LYS A 231 -3.20 -24.47 -15.74
C LYS A 231 -3.83 -23.14 -15.32
N VAL A 232 -4.70 -23.16 -14.30
CA VAL A 232 -5.29 -21.91 -13.77
C VAL A 232 -4.21 -20.97 -13.25
N PHE A 233 -3.25 -21.49 -12.49
CA PHE A 233 -2.15 -20.69 -11.94
C PHE A 233 -1.14 -20.25 -12.99
N GLU A 234 -0.90 -21.04 -14.03
CA GLU A 234 -0.09 -20.63 -15.18
C GLU A 234 -0.70 -19.40 -15.85
N ILE A 235 -1.97 -19.48 -16.27
CA ILE A 235 -2.67 -18.35 -16.90
C ILE A 235 -2.74 -17.15 -15.95
N TYR A 236 -2.97 -17.37 -14.65
CA TYR A 236 -3.01 -16.28 -13.66
C TYR A 236 -1.65 -15.60 -13.47
N SER A 237 -0.57 -16.37 -13.46
CA SER A 237 0.80 -15.84 -13.33
C SER A 237 1.16 -15.03 -14.56
N ASP A 238 0.84 -15.53 -15.76
CA ASP A 238 1.04 -14.81 -17.03
C ASP A 238 0.20 -13.54 -17.13
N ALA A 239 -0.97 -13.50 -16.48
CA ALA A 239 -1.84 -12.33 -16.50
C ALA A 239 -1.25 -11.14 -15.73
N GLU A 240 -0.40 -11.37 -14.73
CA GLU A 240 0.21 -10.32 -13.90
C GLU A 240 -0.80 -9.26 -13.43
N VAL A 241 -1.93 -9.72 -12.88
CA VAL A 241 -3.15 -8.92 -12.70
C VAL A 241 -2.91 -7.64 -11.89
N PHE A 242 -2.22 -7.72 -10.76
CA PHE A 242 -2.07 -6.59 -9.83
C PHE A 242 -0.66 -6.01 -9.79
N VAL A 243 0.36 -6.76 -10.22
CA VAL A 243 1.76 -6.36 -10.17
C VAL A 243 2.44 -6.78 -11.46
N SER A 244 3.12 -5.85 -12.12
CA SER A 244 3.95 -6.13 -13.31
C SER A 244 5.35 -6.54 -12.90
N SER A 245 5.92 -7.54 -13.59
CA SER A 245 7.35 -7.90 -13.47
C SER A 245 8.22 -7.29 -14.57
N HIS A 246 7.64 -6.62 -15.57
CA HIS A 246 8.38 -6.06 -16.69
C HIS A 246 9.15 -4.80 -16.31
N GLU A 247 10.38 -4.65 -16.82
CA GLU A 247 11.27 -3.52 -16.51
C GLU A 247 10.64 -2.14 -16.82
N SER A 248 9.77 -2.06 -17.83
CA SER A 248 9.15 -0.80 -18.26
C SER A 248 8.04 -0.28 -17.36
N ASP A 249 7.32 -1.17 -16.66
CA ASP A 249 6.14 -0.84 -15.85
C ASP A 249 6.11 -1.60 -14.52
N ALA A 250 7.28 -1.97 -14.00
CA ALA A 250 7.44 -2.70 -12.75
C ALA A 250 6.74 -2.00 -11.58
N GLY A 251 5.97 -2.78 -10.81
CA GLY A 251 5.22 -2.27 -9.65
C GLY A 251 3.73 -2.62 -9.71
N ALA A 252 2.94 -2.06 -8.78
CA ALA A 252 1.50 -2.34 -8.79
C ALA A 252 0.81 -1.61 -9.94
N ARG A 253 -0.12 -2.32 -10.57
CA ARG A 253 -0.96 -1.80 -11.65
C ARG A 253 -2.04 -0.89 -11.08
N ASP A 254 -2.41 0.13 -11.83
CA ASP A 254 -3.58 0.92 -11.49
C ASP A 254 -4.87 0.10 -11.66
N VAL A 255 -5.99 0.65 -11.18
CA VAL A 255 -7.29 -0.02 -11.20
C VAL A 255 -7.77 -0.39 -12.62
N GLU A 256 -7.46 0.44 -13.62
CA GLU A 256 -7.91 0.22 -15.00
C GLU A 256 -7.08 -0.86 -15.67
N GLN A 257 -5.76 -0.82 -15.47
CA GLN A 257 -4.82 -1.84 -15.91
C GLN A 257 -5.13 -3.18 -15.23
N ALA A 258 -5.29 -3.21 -13.91
CA ALA A 258 -5.58 -4.44 -13.19
C ALA A 258 -6.90 -5.08 -13.63
N GLN A 259 -7.95 -4.27 -13.91
CA GLN A 259 -9.18 -4.80 -14.51
C GLN A 259 -8.94 -5.42 -15.88
N LYS A 260 -8.20 -4.75 -16.78
CA LYS A 260 -7.92 -5.29 -18.12
C LYS A 260 -7.19 -6.63 -18.07
N HIS A 261 -6.19 -6.74 -17.20
CA HIS A 261 -5.43 -7.97 -17.02
C HIS A 261 -6.28 -9.07 -16.38
N PHE A 262 -7.16 -8.72 -15.44
CA PHE A 262 -8.12 -9.66 -14.88
C PHE A 262 -9.15 -10.15 -15.90
N ASP A 263 -9.66 -9.25 -16.76
CA ASP A 263 -10.56 -9.61 -17.86
C ASP A 263 -9.87 -10.54 -18.86
N TRP A 264 -8.59 -10.29 -19.16
CA TRP A 264 -7.78 -11.17 -19.99
C TRP A 264 -7.66 -12.56 -19.34
N PHE A 265 -7.35 -12.64 -18.05
CA PHE A 265 -7.29 -13.91 -17.31
C PHE A 265 -8.61 -14.70 -17.42
N LEU A 266 -9.74 -14.03 -17.17
CA LEU A 266 -11.07 -14.66 -17.27
C LEU A 266 -11.39 -15.12 -18.69
N ALA A 267 -11.01 -14.33 -19.70
CA ALA A 267 -11.19 -14.69 -21.10
C ALA A 267 -10.36 -15.91 -21.51
N GLN A 268 -9.09 -15.97 -21.08
CA GLN A 268 -8.23 -17.13 -21.33
C GLN A 268 -8.78 -18.39 -20.64
N LEU A 269 -9.22 -18.27 -19.39
CA LEU A 269 -9.81 -19.39 -18.66
C LEU A 269 -11.07 -19.92 -19.36
N ALA A 270 -11.93 -19.03 -19.86
CA ALA A 270 -13.13 -19.40 -20.59
C ALA A 270 -12.82 -20.08 -21.93
N GLU A 271 -11.82 -19.59 -22.66
CA GLU A 271 -11.38 -20.16 -23.95
C GLU A 271 -10.78 -21.55 -23.77
N GLN A 272 -9.89 -21.71 -22.78
CA GLN A 272 -9.27 -23.00 -22.43
C GLN A 272 -10.28 -24.05 -21.99
N ARG A 273 -11.35 -23.61 -21.31
CA ARG A 273 -12.49 -24.47 -20.98
C ARG A 273 -13.27 -24.90 -22.23
N LYS A 274 -13.49 -24.00 -23.20
CA LYS A 274 -14.18 -24.33 -24.46
C LYS A 274 -13.40 -25.35 -25.31
N ARG A 275 -12.07 -25.28 -25.28
CA ARG A 275 -11.18 -26.24 -25.96
C ARG A 275 -11.10 -27.61 -25.28
N GLY A 276 -11.68 -27.75 -24.09
CA GLY A 276 -11.61 -28.98 -23.30
C GLY A 276 -10.25 -29.19 -22.63
N GLU A 277 -9.39 -28.17 -22.59
CA GLU A 277 -8.06 -28.25 -21.98
C GLU A 277 -8.14 -28.14 -20.44
N ILE A 278 -9.17 -27.45 -19.92
CA ILE A 278 -9.46 -27.30 -18.49
C ILE A 278 -10.82 -27.94 -18.23
N ASN A 279 -10.84 -29.02 -17.43
CA ASN A 279 -12.07 -29.68 -17.02
C ASN A 279 -12.43 -29.28 -15.58
N LEU A 280 -13.43 -28.41 -15.44
CA LEU A 280 -13.95 -28.00 -14.14
C LEU A 280 -15.16 -28.86 -13.80
N ASP A 281 -14.94 -29.87 -12.97
CA ASP A 281 -16.05 -30.56 -12.31
C ASP A 281 -16.73 -29.64 -11.27
N ASN A 282 -17.82 -30.09 -10.64
CA ASN A 282 -18.60 -29.24 -9.74
C ASN A 282 -17.80 -28.73 -8.53
N ASP A 283 -16.88 -29.54 -7.99
CA ASP A 283 -16.11 -29.22 -6.79
C ASP A 283 -14.94 -28.30 -7.15
N THR A 284 -14.20 -28.62 -8.23
CA THR A 284 -13.15 -27.75 -8.77
C THR A 284 -13.71 -26.40 -9.19
N ARG A 285 -14.89 -26.36 -9.82
CA ARG A 285 -15.55 -25.11 -10.19
C ARG A 285 -15.81 -24.23 -8.97
N ALA A 286 -16.31 -24.79 -7.87
CA ALA A 286 -16.59 -24.00 -6.67
C ALA A 286 -15.33 -23.36 -6.06
N THR A 287 -14.21 -24.11 -6.07
CA THR A 287 -12.91 -23.63 -5.57
C THR A 287 -12.26 -22.61 -6.52
N VAL A 288 -12.36 -22.79 -7.84
CA VAL A 288 -11.91 -21.81 -8.84
C VAL A 288 -12.76 -20.54 -8.79
N ASP A 289 -14.07 -20.66 -8.63
CA ASP A 289 -14.96 -19.51 -8.46
C ASP A 289 -14.60 -18.74 -7.17
N ARG A 290 -14.15 -19.43 -6.11
CA ARG A 290 -13.63 -18.78 -4.90
C ARG A 290 -12.38 -17.98 -5.19
N PHE A 291 -11.43 -18.53 -5.95
CA PHE A 291 -10.24 -17.81 -6.38
C PHE A 291 -10.58 -16.58 -7.22
N ILE A 292 -11.52 -16.70 -8.16
CA ILE A 292 -12.03 -15.57 -8.95
C ILE A 292 -12.66 -14.51 -8.04
N ARG A 293 -13.45 -14.91 -7.03
CA ARG A 293 -14.04 -14.00 -6.05
C ARG A 293 -13.00 -13.25 -5.23
N ILE A 294 -11.92 -13.91 -4.78
CA ILE A 294 -10.81 -13.26 -4.06
C ILE A 294 -10.23 -12.12 -4.89
N ASN A 295 -9.89 -12.39 -6.16
CA ASN A 295 -9.32 -11.40 -7.06
C ASN A 295 -10.32 -10.27 -7.40
N THR A 296 -11.59 -10.62 -7.60
CA THR A 296 -12.67 -9.65 -7.83
C THR A 296 -12.84 -8.70 -6.63
N ASN A 297 -12.80 -9.25 -5.41
CA ASN A 297 -12.91 -8.48 -4.18
C ASN A 297 -11.70 -7.55 -3.99
N LEU A 298 -10.48 -8.03 -4.27
CA LEU A 298 -9.29 -7.19 -4.25
C LEU A 298 -9.42 -6.02 -5.23
N LEU A 299 -9.85 -6.28 -6.47
CA LEU A 299 -10.06 -5.23 -7.47
C LEU A 299 -11.15 -4.23 -7.05
N ARG A 300 -12.23 -4.72 -6.44
CA ARG A 300 -13.29 -3.88 -5.87
C ARG A 300 -12.77 -3.01 -4.73
N LEU A 301 -11.93 -3.55 -3.85
CA LEU A 301 -11.29 -2.79 -2.77
C LEU A 301 -10.36 -1.70 -3.30
N LEU A 302 -9.50 -2.03 -4.28
CA LEU A 302 -8.61 -1.07 -4.94
C LEU A 302 -9.40 0.06 -5.63
N ARG A 303 -10.52 -0.26 -6.28
CA ARG A 303 -11.46 0.73 -6.86
C ARG A 303 -12.01 1.67 -5.81
N PHE A 304 -12.53 1.12 -4.72
CA PHE A 304 -13.11 1.89 -3.64
C PHE A 304 -12.08 2.85 -3.02
N GLN A 305 -10.87 2.36 -2.76
CA GLN A 305 -9.76 3.17 -2.26
C GLN A 305 -9.36 4.28 -3.25
N ALA A 306 -9.23 3.97 -4.54
CA ALA A 306 -8.88 4.96 -5.57
C ALA A 306 -9.93 6.08 -5.69
N MET A 307 -11.21 5.73 -5.57
CA MET A 307 -12.31 6.70 -5.56
C MET A 307 -12.25 7.62 -4.34
N ASN A 308 -12.10 7.04 -3.14
CA ASN A 308 -11.99 7.81 -1.90
C ASN A 308 -10.73 8.70 -1.90
N ARG A 309 -9.59 8.20 -2.39
CA ARG A 309 -8.37 9.00 -2.61
C ARG A 309 -8.62 10.23 -3.46
N THR A 310 -9.32 10.05 -4.59
CA THR A 310 -9.62 11.16 -5.50
C THR A 310 -10.57 12.17 -4.84
N ALA A 311 -11.55 11.69 -4.09
CA ALA A 311 -12.46 12.55 -3.33
C ALA A 311 -11.72 13.35 -2.25
N LEU A 312 -10.82 12.70 -1.48
CA LEU A 312 -9.98 13.32 -0.47
C LEU A 312 -9.07 14.39 -1.07
N SER A 313 -8.33 14.07 -2.13
CA SER A 313 -7.45 15.04 -2.79
C SER A 313 -8.23 16.26 -3.29
N LYS A 314 -9.43 16.03 -3.86
CA LYS A 314 -10.28 17.13 -4.34
C LYS A 314 -10.96 17.92 -3.23
N ILE A 315 -11.23 17.32 -2.07
CA ILE A 315 -11.82 18.04 -0.94
C ILE A 315 -10.76 18.89 -0.24
N MET A 316 -9.56 18.36 -0.04
CA MET A 316 -8.41 19.10 0.50
C MET A 316 -8.00 20.26 -0.40
N LYS A 317 -7.84 20.04 -1.71
CA LYS A 317 -7.58 21.12 -2.67
C LYS A 317 -8.67 22.20 -2.64
N LYS A 318 -9.93 21.82 -2.39
CA LYS A 318 -11.04 22.77 -2.29
C LYS A 318 -11.00 23.54 -0.98
N PHE A 319 -10.65 22.89 0.13
CA PHE A 319 -10.47 23.53 1.42
C PHE A 319 -9.41 24.62 1.33
N ASP A 320 -8.21 24.27 0.87
CA ASP A 320 -7.09 25.21 0.74
C ASP A 320 -7.43 26.37 -0.20
N LYS A 321 -8.05 26.08 -1.35
CA LYS A 321 -8.45 27.13 -2.30
C LYS A 321 -9.49 28.10 -1.72
N GLN A 322 -10.38 27.66 -0.82
CA GLN A 322 -11.46 28.51 -0.31
C GLN A 322 -11.14 29.22 1.00
N THR A 323 -10.14 28.72 1.73
CA THR A 323 -9.78 29.22 3.07
C THR A 323 -8.39 29.82 3.13
N ALA A 324 -7.50 29.48 2.17
CA ALA A 324 -6.08 29.84 2.19
C ALA A 324 -5.39 29.48 3.51
N LEU A 325 -5.84 28.42 4.19
CA LEU A 325 -5.26 27.95 5.45
C LEU A 325 -4.14 26.90 5.25
N HIS A 326 -3.85 26.52 4.00
CA HIS A 326 -2.81 25.56 3.62
C HIS A 326 -2.79 24.28 4.49
N MET A 327 -3.97 23.78 4.82
CA MET A 327 -4.19 22.66 5.72
C MET A 327 -3.52 21.38 5.23
N ARG A 328 -3.37 21.20 3.91
CA ARG A 328 -2.65 20.05 3.35
C ARG A 328 -1.18 19.97 3.80
N ALA A 329 -0.50 21.10 3.97
CA ALA A 329 0.91 21.14 4.37
C ALA A 329 1.09 21.05 5.91
N ALA A 330 0.04 21.41 6.66
CA ALA A 330 0.06 21.48 8.11
C ALA A 330 -0.65 20.29 8.80
N LEU A 331 -1.14 19.32 8.01
CA LEU A 331 -1.74 18.09 8.53
C LEU A 331 -0.63 17.14 9.02
N PRO A 332 -0.80 16.45 10.16
CA PRO A 332 0.19 15.50 10.64
C PRO A 332 0.46 14.40 9.60
N THR A 333 1.70 13.90 9.58
CA THR A 333 2.17 12.77 8.76
C THR A 333 1.28 11.51 8.91
N ALA A 334 0.50 11.40 10.00
CA ALA A 334 -0.50 10.36 10.19
C ALA A 334 -1.69 10.45 9.21
N LEU A 335 -2.20 11.65 8.91
CA LEU A 335 -3.22 11.84 7.86
C LEU A 335 -2.62 11.75 6.45
N GLU A 336 -1.33 12.03 6.28
CA GLU A 336 -0.62 11.80 5.02
C GLU A 336 -0.35 10.30 4.78
N ARG A 337 -0.09 9.50 5.81
CA ARG A 337 -0.08 8.02 5.73
C ARG A 337 -1.47 7.46 5.41
N ALA A 338 -2.52 8.07 5.95
CA ALA A 338 -3.90 7.81 5.54
C ALA A 338 -4.20 8.30 4.09
N SER A 339 -3.26 9.00 3.42
CA SER A 339 -3.37 9.25 1.99
C SER A 339 -3.11 7.94 1.24
N ALA A 340 -4.19 7.33 0.76
CA ALA A 340 -4.32 5.98 0.22
C ALA A 340 -3.40 5.60 -0.98
N ALA A 341 -2.44 6.44 -1.39
CA ALA A 341 -1.54 6.16 -2.50
C ALA A 341 -0.48 5.10 -2.18
N ALA A 342 0.13 5.18 -0.99
CA ALA A 342 1.07 4.16 -0.52
C ALA A 342 0.32 2.87 -0.14
N LEU A 343 -0.85 3.02 0.46
CA LEU A 343 -1.66 1.92 0.98
C LEU A 343 -2.27 1.03 -0.12
N SER A 344 -2.77 1.60 -1.24
CA SER A 344 -3.34 0.77 -2.32
C SER A 344 -2.27 -0.06 -3.05
N ASP A 345 -1.09 0.53 -3.21
CA ASP A 345 0.08 -0.09 -3.85
C ASP A 345 0.68 -1.19 -2.95
N GLU A 346 0.77 -0.91 -1.65
CA GLU A 346 1.14 -1.90 -0.62
C GLU A 346 0.13 -3.04 -0.53
N LEU A 347 -1.17 -2.75 -0.47
CA LEU A 347 -2.24 -3.76 -0.43
C LEU A 347 -2.19 -4.68 -1.66
N ALA A 348 -2.08 -4.12 -2.86
CA ALA A 348 -1.99 -4.90 -4.10
C ALA A 348 -0.76 -5.83 -4.08
N ARG A 349 0.41 -5.32 -3.67
CA ARG A 349 1.63 -6.12 -3.55
C ARG A 349 1.54 -7.19 -2.45
N ALA A 350 1.13 -6.82 -1.25
CA ALA A 350 1.02 -7.74 -0.10
C ALA A 350 0.04 -8.88 -0.40
N THR A 351 -1.12 -8.56 -0.98
CA THR A 351 -2.12 -9.57 -1.34
C THR A 351 -1.62 -10.45 -2.48
N SER A 352 -0.94 -9.89 -3.49
CA SER A 352 -0.35 -10.66 -4.59
C SER A 352 0.76 -11.59 -4.11
N MET A 353 1.63 -11.11 -3.21
CA MET A 353 2.66 -11.95 -2.57
C MET A 353 2.03 -13.08 -1.77
N THR A 354 0.96 -12.79 -1.03
CA THR A 354 0.20 -13.80 -0.27
C THR A 354 -0.40 -14.84 -1.22
N ILE A 355 -1.06 -14.43 -2.31
CA ILE A 355 -1.59 -15.35 -3.34
C ILE A 355 -0.47 -16.20 -3.93
N SER A 356 0.65 -15.59 -4.30
CA SER A 356 1.78 -16.34 -4.86
C SER A 356 2.31 -17.37 -3.87
N HIS A 357 2.59 -16.99 -2.63
CA HIS A 357 3.16 -17.87 -1.61
C HIS A 357 2.17 -18.95 -1.14
N GLU A 358 0.95 -18.57 -0.79
CA GLU A 358 -0.05 -19.48 -0.21
C GLU A 358 -0.80 -20.30 -1.24
N LEU A 359 -0.82 -19.93 -2.53
CA LEU A 359 -1.59 -20.65 -3.55
C LEU A 359 -0.69 -21.15 -4.69
N VAL A 360 -0.02 -20.24 -5.40
CA VAL A 360 0.71 -20.58 -6.63
C VAL A 360 1.87 -21.53 -6.35
N HIS A 361 2.68 -21.27 -5.31
CA HIS A 361 3.82 -22.11 -4.95
C HIS A 361 3.42 -23.46 -4.33
N LEU A 362 2.17 -23.63 -3.88
CA LEU A 362 1.70 -24.92 -3.38
C LEU A 362 1.62 -25.97 -4.48
N ILE A 363 1.24 -25.56 -5.69
CA ILE A 363 1.14 -26.41 -6.87
C ILE A 363 2.36 -26.08 -7.74
N PRO A 364 3.43 -26.90 -7.67
CA PRO A 364 4.69 -26.58 -8.33
C PRO A 364 4.48 -26.40 -9.82
N GLN A 365 5.00 -25.37 -10.49
CA GLN A 365 4.78 -25.15 -11.92
C GLN A 365 5.79 -25.91 -12.79
N LEU A 366 5.44 -26.25 -14.03
CA LEU A 366 6.36 -27.00 -14.91
C LEU A 366 7.61 -26.19 -15.26
N ASN A 367 7.43 -24.89 -15.49
CA ASN A 367 8.47 -23.96 -15.96
C ASN A 367 9.66 -23.89 -14.99
N ASP A 368 9.43 -24.07 -13.70
CA ASP A 368 10.48 -24.04 -12.65
C ASP A 368 11.44 -25.24 -12.70
N TYR A 369 11.07 -26.31 -13.41
CA TYR A 369 11.83 -27.57 -13.46
C TYR A 369 12.32 -27.94 -14.86
N LEU A 370 12.31 -27.00 -15.79
CA LEU A 370 12.82 -27.20 -17.14
C LEU A 370 14.34 -27.18 -17.17
N CYS A 371 14.92 -28.02 -18.03
CA CYS A 371 16.34 -28.06 -18.25
C CYS A 371 16.76 -26.90 -19.19
N PRO A 372 17.71 -26.04 -18.81
CA PRO A 372 18.13 -24.90 -19.64
C PRO A 372 18.70 -25.28 -21.01
N VAL A 373 19.16 -26.52 -21.18
CA VAL A 373 19.79 -26.99 -22.43
C VAL A 373 18.76 -27.51 -23.42
N CYS A 374 17.76 -28.27 -22.95
CA CYS A 374 16.79 -28.91 -23.84
C CYS A 374 15.36 -28.39 -23.70
N TYR A 375 15.11 -27.44 -22.79
CA TYR A 375 13.82 -26.83 -22.48
C TYR A 375 12.70 -27.80 -22.11
N GLY A 376 13.02 -29.08 -21.88
CA GLY A 376 12.09 -30.08 -21.35
C GLY A 376 12.31 -30.31 -19.85
N ILE A 377 11.38 -30.99 -19.21
CA ILE A 377 11.48 -31.36 -17.78
C ILE A 377 12.82 -32.05 -17.47
N THR A 378 13.44 -31.68 -16.35
CA THR A 378 14.74 -32.18 -15.89
C THR A 378 14.70 -33.69 -15.58
N TYR A 379 14.89 -34.53 -16.59
CA TYR A 379 14.87 -35.98 -16.43
C TYR A 379 16.18 -36.51 -15.86
N LYS A 380 16.10 -37.22 -14.70
CA LYS A 380 17.24 -37.64 -13.88
C LYS A 380 18.18 -36.43 -13.65
N PRO A 381 17.74 -35.45 -12.84
CA PRO A 381 18.45 -34.19 -12.64
C PRO A 381 19.85 -34.44 -12.10
N VAL A 382 20.85 -33.79 -12.69
CA VAL A 382 22.23 -33.75 -12.23
C VAL A 382 22.51 -32.36 -11.72
N ARG A 383 22.84 -32.23 -10.43
CA ARG A 383 23.17 -30.96 -9.77
C ARG A 383 24.68 -30.77 -9.78
N LEU A 384 25.14 -29.76 -10.50
CA LEU A 384 26.57 -29.43 -10.55
C LEU A 384 27.05 -28.79 -9.24
N ALA A 385 28.35 -28.71 -9.03
CA ALA A 385 28.95 -28.03 -7.88
C ALA A 385 28.59 -26.52 -7.79
N CYS A 386 28.18 -25.92 -8.92
CA CYS A 386 27.63 -24.56 -8.96
C CYS A 386 26.11 -24.49 -8.72
N ASN A 387 25.50 -25.56 -8.20
CA ASN A 387 24.07 -25.74 -7.90
C ASN A 387 23.09 -25.72 -9.09
N HIS A 388 23.56 -25.49 -10.31
CA HIS A 388 22.71 -25.58 -11.51
C HIS A 388 22.37 -27.03 -11.85
N VAL A 389 21.14 -27.24 -12.33
CA VAL A 389 20.57 -28.58 -12.57
C VAL A 389 20.29 -28.81 -14.05
N TYR A 390 20.67 -29.99 -14.55
CA TYR A 390 20.47 -30.39 -15.96
C TYR A 390 19.95 -31.83 -16.05
N CYS A 391 19.39 -32.21 -17.21
CA CYS A 391 19.11 -33.62 -17.49
C CYS A 391 20.39 -34.44 -17.57
N ILE A 392 20.37 -35.70 -17.12
CA ILE A 392 21.52 -36.62 -17.25
C ILE A 392 22.02 -36.76 -18.69
N ARG A 393 21.11 -36.77 -19.69
CA ARG A 393 21.49 -36.88 -21.10
C ARG A 393 22.19 -35.60 -21.58
N CYS A 394 21.63 -34.43 -21.29
CA CYS A 394 22.27 -33.15 -21.61
C CYS A 394 23.67 -33.06 -21.00
N MET A 395 23.81 -33.55 -19.76
CA MET A 395 25.08 -33.63 -19.08
C MET A 395 26.10 -34.50 -19.82
N ILE A 396 25.72 -35.72 -20.20
CA ILE A 396 26.59 -36.64 -20.94
C ILE A 396 27.01 -36.06 -22.31
N VAL A 397 26.09 -35.39 -23.00
CA VAL A 397 26.39 -34.74 -24.30
C VAL A 397 27.44 -33.64 -24.10
N MET A 398 27.26 -32.74 -23.13
CA MET A 398 28.23 -31.68 -22.83
C MET A 398 29.62 -32.25 -22.46
N GLN A 399 29.68 -33.33 -21.68
CA GLN A 399 30.94 -34.01 -21.34
C GLN A 399 31.63 -34.63 -22.56
N ARG A 400 30.87 -35.25 -23.48
CA ARG A 400 31.41 -35.82 -24.73
C ARG A 400 31.99 -34.74 -25.64
N GLU A 401 31.35 -33.57 -25.67
CA GLU A 401 31.82 -32.40 -26.41
C GLU A 401 32.97 -31.64 -25.71
N LYS A 402 33.42 -32.12 -24.54
CA LYS A 402 34.46 -31.49 -23.72
C LYS A 402 34.11 -30.04 -23.29
N GLN A 403 32.82 -29.71 -23.21
CA GLN A 403 32.37 -28.43 -22.68
C GLN A 403 32.43 -28.47 -21.16
N ASN A 404 33.43 -27.79 -20.56
CA ASN A 404 33.58 -27.79 -19.10
C ASN A 404 32.78 -26.69 -18.39
N GLU A 405 32.33 -25.69 -19.14
CA GLU A 405 31.67 -24.51 -18.60
C GLU A 405 30.17 -24.76 -18.42
N CYS A 406 29.65 -24.38 -17.25
CA CYS A 406 28.22 -24.40 -16.99
C CYS A 406 27.48 -23.40 -17.90
N PRO A 407 26.44 -23.80 -18.66
CA PRO A 407 25.69 -22.88 -19.54
C PRO A 407 25.11 -21.63 -18.86
N LEU A 408 24.79 -21.73 -17.56
CA LEU A 408 24.17 -20.63 -16.81
C LEU A 408 25.18 -19.67 -16.16
N CYS A 409 26.25 -20.19 -15.54
CA CYS A 409 27.20 -19.38 -14.78
C CYS A 409 28.65 -19.45 -15.27
N ARG A 410 28.92 -20.22 -16.33
CA ARG A 410 30.24 -20.43 -16.94
C ARG A 410 31.30 -21.06 -16.01
N ALA A 411 30.91 -21.52 -14.81
CA ALA A 411 31.81 -22.20 -13.89
C ALA A 411 32.32 -23.53 -14.50
N PRO A 412 33.62 -23.87 -14.36
CA PRO A 412 34.24 -25.04 -14.98
C PRO A 412 33.98 -26.34 -14.19
N VAL A 413 32.70 -26.72 -14.06
CA VAL A 413 32.25 -27.81 -13.18
C VAL A 413 31.60 -28.98 -13.90
N VAL A 414 31.44 -28.90 -15.23
CA VAL A 414 30.71 -29.90 -16.02
C VAL A 414 31.53 -31.20 -16.14
N LEU A 415 32.82 -31.14 -16.40
CA LEU A 415 33.64 -32.36 -16.52
C LEU A 415 33.87 -33.06 -15.17
N ALA A 416 33.70 -32.35 -14.06
CA ALA A 416 33.86 -32.90 -12.72
C ALA A 416 32.64 -33.70 -12.22
N ALA A 417 31.47 -33.52 -12.84
CA ALA A 417 30.25 -34.18 -12.37
C ALA A 417 30.23 -35.66 -12.75
N ASN A 418 30.02 -36.51 -11.75
CA ASN A 418 29.96 -37.96 -11.88
C ASN A 418 28.54 -38.47 -11.55
N SER A 419 28.38 -39.79 -11.43
CA SER A 419 27.08 -40.40 -11.10
C SER A 419 26.55 -40.01 -9.71
N ASP A 420 27.40 -39.50 -8.82
CA ASP A 420 27.02 -39.10 -7.46
C ASP A 420 26.36 -37.72 -7.45
N ALA A 421 26.54 -36.93 -8.51
CA ALA A 421 25.91 -35.62 -8.68
C ALA A 421 24.41 -35.70 -9.07
N VAL A 422 23.83 -36.90 -9.17
CA VAL A 422 22.41 -37.09 -9.47
C VAL A 422 21.58 -36.71 -8.24
N ASP A 423 20.66 -35.77 -8.43
CA ASP A 423 19.73 -35.31 -7.39
C ASP A 423 18.52 -36.26 -7.31
N TYR A 424 18.60 -37.26 -6.43
CA TYR A 424 17.54 -38.25 -6.26
C TYR A 424 16.27 -37.66 -5.66
N ASP A 425 16.39 -36.65 -4.80
CA ASP A 425 15.24 -35.99 -4.17
C ASP A 425 14.41 -35.25 -5.22
N LEU A 426 15.07 -34.45 -6.07
CA LEU A 426 14.41 -33.77 -7.17
C LEU A 426 13.87 -34.77 -8.20
N LYS A 427 14.60 -35.85 -8.49
CA LYS A 427 14.11 -36.93 -9.35
C LYS A 427 12.77 -37.50 -8.85
N HIS A 428 12.71 -37.90 -7.58
CA HIS A 428 11.51 -38.48 -6.99
C HIS A 428 10.37 -37.47 -6.91
N PHE A 429 10.69 -36.21 -6.65
CA PHE A 429 9.73 -35.12 -6.70
C PHE A 429 9.11 -34.96 -8.09
N LEU A 430 9.91 -34.95 -9.16
CA LEU A 430 9.41 -34.83 -10.54
C LEU A 430 8.58 -36.05 -10.95
N GLU A 431 9.02 -37.25 -10.59
CA GLU A 431 8.26 -38.49 -10.82
C GLU A 431 6.93 -38.51 -10.06
N ARG A 432 6.81 -37.79 -8.95
CA ARG A 432 5.56 -37.72 -8.18
C ARG A 432 4.59 -36.68 -8.74
N ASN A 433 5.09 -35.48 -9.07
CA ASN A 433 4.28 -34.32 -9.42
C ASN A 433 4.04 -34.15 -10.93
N PHE A 434 4.89 -34.70 -11.80
CA PHE A 434 4.90 -34.50 -13.26
C PHE A 434 5.03 -35.82 -14.03
N LYS A 435 4.14 -36.76 -13.72
CA LYS A 435 4.24 -38.15 -14.21
C LYS A 435 4.16 -38.28 -15.72
N ALA A 436 3.32 -37.47 -16.37
CA ALA A 436 3.11 -37.58 -17.81
C ALA A 436 4.34 -37.05 -18.56
N GLU A 437 4.87 -35.94 -18.10
CA GLU A 437 5.99 -35.20 -18.68
C GLU A 437 7.30 -35.97 -18.47
N VAL A 438 7.53 -36.52 -17.28
CA VAL A 438 8.68 -37.39 -17.02
C VAL A 438 8.65 -38.64 -17.90
N LYS A 439 7.49 -39.28 -18.06
CA LYS A 439 7.36 -40.47 -18.95
C LYS A 439 7.58 -40.11 -20.41
N GLN A 440 7.08 -38.96 -20.85
CA GLN A 440 7.30 -38.47 -22.20
C GLN A 440 8.80 -38.22 -22.43
N LYS A 441 9.47 -37.53 -21.48
CA LYS A 441 10.90 -37.25 -21.56
C LYS A 441 11.76 -38.52 -21.51
N GLN A 442 11.35 -39.52 -20.73
CA GLN A 442 11.99 -40.83 -20.73
C GLN A 442 11.96 -41.47 -22.12
N LYS A 443 10.80 -41.50 -22.78
CA LYS A 443 10.66 -42.06 -24.14
C LYS A 443 11.53 -41.33 -25.16
N GLU A 444 11.58 -40.00 -25.09
CA GLU A 444 12.44 -39.17 -25.94
C GLU A 444 13.92 -39.51 -25.72
N ASN A 445 14.35 -39.62 -24.46
CA ASN A 445 15.74 -39.96 -24.14
C ASN A 445 16.12 -41.38 -24.55
N GLU A 446 15.21 -42.35 -24.44
CA GLU A 446 15.39 -43.72 -24.94
C GLU A 446 15.51 -43.74 -26.47
N GLN A 447 14.68 -42.98 -27.18
CA GLN A 447 14.77 -42.82 -28.63
C GLN A 447 16.10 -42.21 -29.05
N ALA A 448 16.49 -41.09 -28.43
CA ALA A 448 17.74 -40.42 -28.73
C ALA A 448 18.97 -41.30 -28.43
N SER A 449 18.92 -42.10 -27.35
CA SER A 449 20.00 -43.05 -27.03
C SER A 449 20.05 -44.23 -27.99
N ALA A 450 18.90 -44.66 -28.54
CA ALA A 450 18.86 -45.67 -29.59
C ALA A 450 19.44 -45.13 -30.90
N ILE A 451 19.14 -43.89 -31.26
CA ILE A 451 19.73 -43.21 -32.43
C ILE A 451 21.26 -43.10 -32.27
N ASP A 452 21.77 -42.70 -31.09
CA ASP A 452 23.22 -42.65 -30.85
C ASP A 452 23.90 -44.02 -31.04
N ARG A 453 23.20 -45.12 -30.73
CA ARG A 453 23.76 -46.48 -30.75
C ARG A 453 23.61 -47.17 -32.10
N PHE A 454 22.51 -46.93 -32.81
CA PHE A 454 22.13 -47.65 -34.03
C PHE A 454 22.11 -46.76 -35.29
N GLY A 455 22.39 -45.47 -35.15
CA GLY A 455 22.41 -44.48 -36.23
C GLY A 455 21.06 -43.81 -36.49
N GLU A 456 21.07 -42.74 -37.31
CA GLU A 456 19.89 -41.93 -37.66
C GLU A 456 18.79 -42.73 -38.38
N ALA A 457 19.13 -43.85 -39.00
CA ALA A 457 18.19 -44.76 -39.65
C ALA A 457 17.30 -45.54 -38.66
N TYR A 458 17.49 -45.38 -37.34
CA TYR A 458 16.62 -45.98 -36.32
C TYR A 458 15.23 -45.31 -36.32
N THR A 459 14.35 -45.77 -37.20
CA THR A 459 12.91 -45.50 -37.13
C THR A 459 12.27 -46.50 -36.18
N LYS A 460 11.59 -46.05 -35.12
CA LYS A 460 10.64 -46.90 -34.40
C LYS A 460 9.59 -47.34 -35.41
N SER A 461 9.70 -48.57 -35.91
CA SER A 461 8.65 -49.15 -36.72
C SER A 461 7.47 -49.42 -35.77
N ASP A 462 6.39 -48.67 -35.91
CA ASP A 462 5.11 -48.94 -35.23
C ASP A 462 4.47 -50.27 -35.72
N THR A 463 5.12 -50.96 -36.66
CA THR A 463 4.77 -52.33 -37.03
C THR A 463 5.22 -53.29 -35.95
N LYS A 464 4.26 -53.76 -35.12
CA LYS A 464 4.41 -54.96 -34.29
C LYS A 464 5.22 -56.02 -35.03
N CYS A 465 6.39 -56.34 -34.50
CA CYS A 465 7.25 -57.40 -35.00
C CYS A 465 6.44 -58.71 -35.01
N LYS A 466 6.01 -59.16 -36.19
CA LYS A 466 5.49 -60.51 -36.39
C LYS A 466 6.70 -61.40 -36.63
N VAL A 467 7.20 -62.01 -35.56
CA VAL A 467 8.10 -63.15 -35.69
C VAL A 467 7.26 -64.28 -36.29
N MET A 468 7.59 -64.70 -37.52
CA MET A 468 7.05 -65.92 -38.14
C MET A 468 7.82 -67.15 -37.67
#